data_AF-A0A935E5C8-F1
#
_entry.id   AF-A0A935E5C8-F1
#
_cell.length_a   1.000
_cell.length_b   1.000
_cell.length_c   1.000
_cell.angle_alpha   90.00
_cell.angle_beta   90.00
_cell.angle_gamma   90.00
#
_symmetry.space_group_name_H-M   'P 1'
#
loop_
_entity.id
_entity.type
_entity.pdbx_description
1 polymer ?
#
loop_
_entity_poly.entity_id
_entity_poly.type
_entity_poly.pdbx_seq_one_letter_code
_entity_poly.pdbx_strand_id
1 'polypeptide(L)'
;MTTDTDKYQDNDELGLYLTIIESVTVSFSPTRTIAFKIIRPFDHSETVLRWNAGILTFKGVCQCNLELTNEVYEYPEFYRSVILDDSKLLRDTVAKLARLGKTSKKKLKHYYLYIDQGNKETEVHIICETHEMTLETETKYLTEFKGLDE
;
A
#
# COMPACT_ATOMS: atom_id res chain seq x y z
N MET A 1 8.94 18.92 -17.50
CA MET A 1 8.34 17.61 -17.74
C MET A 1 7.65 17.25 -16.44
N THR A 2 6.32 17.26 -16.40
CA THR A 2 5.56 16.75 -15.26
C THR A 2 5.88 15.26 -15.14
N THR A 3 6.56 14.86 -14.08
CA THR A 3 6.74 13.45 -13.77
C THR A 3 5.35 12.86 -13.49
N ASP A 4 5.14 11.56 -13.70
CA ASP A 4 3.85 10.92 -13.41
C ASP A 4 3.41 11.14 -11.94
N THR A 5 4.35 11.51 -11.06
CA THR A 5 4.16 11.94 -9.67
C THR A 5 3.18 13.11 -9.50
N ASP A 6 3.17 14.09 -10.40
CA ASP A 6 2.29 15.27 -10.30
C ASP A 6 0.81 14.94 -10.58
N LYS A 7 0.55 13.85 -11.33
CA LYS A 7 -0.81 13.47 -11.72
C LYS A 7 -1.65 12.88 -10.60
N TYR A 8 -1.01 12.40 -9.54
CA TYR A 8 -1.66 11.62 -8.49
C TYR A 8 -1.44 12.17 -7.09
N GLN A 9 -1.00 13.43 -7.01
CA GLN A 9 -0.54 14.04 -5.77
C GLN A 9 -1.61 14.02 -4.65
N ASP A 10 -2.88 14.17 -5.03
CA ASP A 10 -4.02 14.26 -4.11
C ASP A 10 -4.86 12.97 -4.04
N ASN A 11 -4.38 11.87 -4.64
CA ASN A 11 -5.15 10.63 -4.71
C ASN A 11 -4.95 9.76 -3.47
N ASP A 12 -6.06 9.38 -2.86
CA ASP A 12 -6.10 8.39 -1.78
C ASP A 12 -7.29 7.42 -1.92
N GLU A 13 -7.29 6.66 -3.02
CA GLU A 13 -8.40 5.76 -3.37
C GLU A 13 -8.55 4.56 -2.42
N LEU A 14 -7.50 4.20 -1.68
CA LEU A 14 -7.52 3.17 -0.64
C LEU A 14 -7.78 3.74 0.77
N GLY A 15 -7.84 5.07 0.93
CA GLY A 15 -8.06 5.70 2.22
C GLY A 15 -6.88 5.52 3.20
N LEU A 16 -5.65 5.48 2.69
CA LEU A 16 -4.43 5.19 3.43
C LEU A 16 -3.65 6.44 3.85
N TYR A 17 -4.13 7.65 3.57
CA TYR A 17 -3.37 8.86 3.92
C TYR A 17 -2.98 8.90 5.41
N LEU A 18 -1.68 9.14 5.68
CA LEU A 18 -1.05 9.10 7.01
C LEU A 18 -1.23 7.77 7.77
N THR A 19 -1.44 6.67 7.03
CA THR A 19 -1.51 5.34 7.61
C THR A 19 -0.10 4.78 7.81
N ILE A 20 0.23 4.48 9.06
CA ILE A 20 1.51 3.89 9.45
C ILE A 20 1.55 2.41 9.03
N ILE A 21 2.71 1.97 8.55
CA ILE A 21 2.99 0.58 8.19
C ILE A 21 3.82 -0.07 9.32
N GLU A 22 3.20 -0.93 10.12
CA GLU A 22 3.89 -1.64 11.19
C GLU A 22 4.78 -2.77 10.67
N SER A 23 4.30 -3.49 9.64
CA SER A 23 5.07 -4.58 9.03
C SER A 23 4.55 -4.94 7.66
N VAL A 24 5.42 -5.55 6.85
CA VAL A 24 5.04 -6.11 5.55
C VAL A 24 5.39 -7.58 5.49
N THR A 25 4.42 -8.40 5.08
CA THR A 25 4.58 -9.84 4.88
C THR A 25 4.39 -10.18 3.41
N VAL A 26 5.36 -10.87 2.81
CA VAL A 26 5.26 -11.41 1.46
C VAL A 26 5.17 -12.93 1.53
N SER A 27 4.09 -13.49 1.02
CA SER A 27 3.92 -14.95 0.89
C SER A 27 3.88 -15.35 -0.57
N PHE A 28 4.40 -16.53 -0.91
CA PHE A 28 4.48 -17.01 -2.30
C PHE A 28 3.60 -18.23 -2.60
N SER A 29 3.17 -18.96 -1.56
CA SER A 29 2.39 -20.20 -1.69
C SER A 29 1.05 -20.06 -0.96
N PRO A 30 -0.07 -20.53 -1.54
CA PRO A 30 -0.23 -21.13 -2.89
C PRO A 30 -0.28 -20.10 -4.02
N THR A 31 -0.51 -18.83 -3.69
CA THR A 31 -0.43 -17.70 -4.62
C THR A 31 0.30 -16.55 -3.94
N ARG A 32 0.97 -15.70 -4.71
CA ARG A 32 1.72 -14.59 -4.12
C ARG A 32 0.78 -13.56 -3.51
N THR A 33 1.01 -13.20 -2.25
CA THR A 33 0.32 -12.14 -1.52
C THR A 33 1.33 -11.18 -0.92
N ILE A 34 0.90 -9.93 -0.75
CA ILE A 34 1.62 -8.91 0.00
C ILE A 34 0.63 -8.32 0.99
N ALA A 35 0.94 -8.39 2.28
CA ALA A 35 0.09 -7.88 3.35
C ALA A 35 0.83 -6.83 4.16
N PHE A 36 0.24 -5.65 4.30
CA PHE A 36 0.70 -4.58 5.16
C PHE A 36 -0.13 -4.62 6.44
N LYS A 37 0.51 -4.80 7.60
CA LYS A 37 -0.13 -4.46 8.88
C LYS A 37 -0.06 -2.96 9.04
N ILE A 38 -1.21 -2.35 9.29
CA ILE A 38 -1.38 -0.91 9.23
C ILE A 38 -2.02 -0.37 10.50
N ILE A 39 -1.65 0.86 10.83
CA ILE A 39 -2.26 1.66 11.89
C ILE A 39 -2.81 2.90 11.21
N ARG A 40 -4.13 2.89 11.04
CA ARG A 40 -4.84 3.86 10.22
C ARG A 40 -5.47 4.93 11.10
N PRO A 41 -5.27 6.22 10.81
CA PRO A 41 -6.04 7.28 11.44
C PRO A 41 -7.54 7.05 11.22
N PHE A 42 -8.31 7.08 12.31
CA PHE A 42 -9.75 6.84 12.25
C PHE A 42 -10.48 8.02 11.60
N ASP A 43 -10.16 9.24 12.06
CA ASP A 43 -10.70 10.50 11.56
C ASP A 43 -9.68 11.62 11.79
N HIS A 44 -9.28 12.30 10.72
CA HIS A 44 -8.33 13.41 10.77
C HIS A 44 -8.94 14.72 11.30
N SER A 45 -10.27 14.80 11.39
CA SER A 45 -10.97 15.98 11.90
C SER A 45 -11.07 16.02 13.43
N GLU A 46 -10.74 14.90 14.09
CA GLU A 46 -10.82 14.81 15.54
C GLU A 46 -9.66 15.53 16.23
N THR A 47 -9.99 16.32 17.26
CA THR A 47 -9.00 17.05 18.06
C THR A 47 -8.04 16.10 18.77
N VAL A 48 -8.51 14.91 19.17
CA VAL A 48 -7.67 13.85 19.70
C VAL A 48 -7.66 12.73 18.68
N LEU A 49 -6.51 12.55 18.01
CA LEU A 49 -6.37 11.55 16.97
C LEU A 49 -6.58 10.15 17.55
N ARG A 50 -7.47 9.41 16.89
CA ARG A 50 -7.70 7.98 17.12
C ARG A 50 -7.22 7.19 15.94
N TRP A 51 -6.89 5.92 16.19
CA TRP A 51 -6.47 4.98 15.17
C TRP A 51 -7.15 3.64 15.35
N ASN A 52 -7.21 2.87 14.28
CA ASN A 52 -7.51 1.45 14.33
C ASN A 52 -6.45 0.64 13.59
N ALA A 53 -6.14 -0.53 14.13
CA ALA A 53 -5.25 -1.46 13.45
C ALA A 53 -5.98 -2.13 12.29
N GLY A 54 -5.21 -2.61 11.32
CA GLY A 54 -5.77 -3.35 10.21
C GLY A 54 -4.72 -4.07 9.39
N ILE A 55 -5.20 -4.70 8.33
CA ILE A 55 -4.36 -5.38 7.35
C ILE A 55 -4.87 -5.03 5.95
N LEU A 56 -3.99 -4.44 5.13
CA LEU A 56 -4.18 -4.28 3.70
C LEU A 56 -3.49 -5.43 2.97
N THR A 57 -4.26 -6.30 2.32
CA THR A 57 -3.73 -7.48 1.63
C THR A 57 -3.99 -7.42 0.14
N PHE A 58 -2.92 -7.50 -0.65
CA PHE A 58 -2.95 -7.70 -2.09
C PHE A 58 -2.84 -9.19 -2.42
N LYS A 59 -3.78 -9.70 -3.24
CA LYS A 59 -3.89 -11.13 -3.60
C LYS A 59 -3.66 -11.36 -5.09
N GLY A 60 -3.03 -12.48 -5.43
CA GLY A 60 -2.69 -12.81 -6.81
C GLY A 60 -1.65 -11.85 -7.40
N VAL A 61 -0.65 -11.48 -6.60
CA VAL A 61 0.37 -10.49 -6.99
C VAL A 61 1.27 -11.08 -8.06
N CYS A 62 1.28 -10.45 -9.23
CA CYS A 62 2.08 -10.86 -10.37
C CYS A 62 3.41 -10.09 -10.45
N GLN A 63 3.40 -8.83 -10.01
CA GLN A 63 4.57 -7.95 -10.05
C GLN A 63 4.51 -6.96 -8.88
N CYS A 64 5.66 -6.68 -8.29
CA CYS A 64 5.81 -5.69 -7.22
C CYS A 64 7.28 -5.24 -7.09
N ASN A 65 7.54 -3.95 -6.88
CA ASN A 65 8.85 -3.34 -6.59
C ASN A 65 8.91 -2.80 -5.14
N LEU A 66 8.48 -3.60 -4.17
CA LEU A 66 8.53 -3.20 -2.77
C LEU A 66 9.98 -3.15 -2.27
N GLU A 67 10.44 -1.93 -1.94
CA GLU A 67 11.73 -1.66 -1.30
C GLU A 67 11.50 -0.69 -0.14
N LEU A 68 11.70 -1.17 1.09
CA LEU A 68 11.60 -0.38 2.32
C LEU A 68 12.98 -0.25 2.96
N THR A 69 13.39 0.98 3.22
CA THR A 69 14.65 1.39 3.85
C THR A 69 14.36 2.60 4.73
N ASN A 70 13.76 2.34 5.87
CA ASN A 70 13.28 3.39 6.76
C ASN A 70 14.42 4.08 7.49
N GLU A 71 14.18 5.32 7.88
CA GLU A 71 14.97 5.97 8.92
C GLU A 71 14.92 5.15 10.22
N VAL A 72 16.01 5.19 10.98
CA VAL A 72 16.08 4.47 12.26
C VAL A 72 15.06 5.12 13.19
N TYR A 73 14.24 4.28 13.84
CA TYR A 73 13.19 4.69 14.78
C TYR A 73 11.95 5.36 14.17
N GLU A 74 11.87 5.44 12.84
CA GLU A 74 10.66 5.92 12.16
C GLU A 74 9.90 4.78 11.48
N TYR A 75 8.57 4.89 11.53
CA TYR A 75 7.70 4.00 10.78
C TYR A 75 7.43 4.59 9.40
N PRO A 76 7.38 3.76 8.34
CA PRO A 76 6.99 4.24 7.04
C PRO A 76 5.47 4.49 6.98
N GLU A 77 5.07 5.49 6.22
CA GLU A 77 3.70 5.99 6.15
C GLU A 77 3.21 6.09 4.72
N PHE A 78 1.94 5.74 4.49
CA PHE A 78 1.30 5.95 3.20
C PHE A 78 0.89 7.42 3.01
N TYR A 79 1.31 8.01 1.90
CA TYR A 79 0.92 9.36 1.49
C TYR A 79 -0.08 9.38 0.34
N ARG A 80 0.03 8.42 -0.59
CA ARG A 80 -0.85 8.36 -1.77
C ARG A 80 -1.20 6.93 -2.10
N SER A 81 -2.41 6.74 -2.60
CA SER A 81 -2.87 5.46 -3.08
C SER A 81 -3.77 5.62 -4.31
N VAL A 82 -3.42 4.92 -5.40
CA VAL A 82 -4.10 5.03 -6.69
C VAL A 82 -4.34 3.65 -7.26
N ILE A 83 -5.55 3.43 -7.79
CA ILE A 83 -5.93 2.19 -8.47
C ILE A 83 -6.07 2.48 -9.97
N LEU A 84 -5.09 2.02 -10.73
CA LEU A 84 -5.00 2.22 -12.17
C LEU A 84 -5.56 1.00 -12.92
N ASP A 85 -6.61 1.23 -13.70
CA ASP A 85 -7.18 0.25 -14.64
C ASP A 85 -6.35 0.10 -15.94
N ASP A 86 -5.47 1.06 -16.21
CA ASP A 86 -4.53 1.02 -17.33
C ASP A 86 -3.23 1.76 -16.98
N SER A 87 -2.10 1.19 -17.37
CA SER A 87 -0.78 1.81 -17.28
C SER A 87 0.22 1.03 -18.13
N LYS A 88 1.34 1.65 -18.49
CA LYS A 88 2.40 0.94 -19.23
C LYS A 88 2.87 -0.31 -18.47
N LEU A 89 3.10 -0.18 -17.16
CA LEU A 89 3.52 -1.29 -16.30
C LEU A 89 2.51 -2.46 -16.30
N LEU A 90 1.22 -2.14 -16.21
CA LEU A 90 0.14 -3.13 -16.26
C LEU A 90 0.11 -3.87 -17.61
N ARG A 91 0.14 -3.12 -18.72
CA ARG A 91 0.13 -3.70 -20.08
C ARG A 91 1.35 -4.60 -20.32
N ASP A 92 2.54 -4.14 -19.93
CA ASP A 92 3.78 -4.91 -20.06
C ASP A 92 3.73 -6.20 -19.22
N THR A 93 3.17 -6.12 -18.01
CA THR A 93 2.98 -7.28 -17.11
C THR A 93 2.01 -8.30 -17.72
N VAL A 94 0.85 -7.84 -18.21
CA VAL A 94 -0.15 -8.71 -18.85
C VAL A 94 0.43 -9.39 -20.09
N ALA A 95 1.14 -8.65 -20.95
CA ALA A 95 1.80 -9.20 -22.12
C ALA A 95 2.86 -10.26 -21.77
N LYS A 96 3.66 -10.02 -20.71
CA LYS A 96 4.65 -10.98 -20.21
C LYS A 96 3.99 -12.25 -19.69
N LEU A 97 2.92 -12.13 -18.92
CA LEU A 97 2.16 -13.26 -18.39
C LEU A 97 1.54 -14.12 -19.51
N ALA A 98 0.95 -13.47 -20.52
CA ALA A 98 0.40 -14.15 -21.70
C ALA A 98 1.47 -14.96 -22.46
N ARG A 99 2.68 -14.41 -22.65
CA ARG A 99 3.82 -15.12 -23.27
C ARG A 99 4.26 -16.36 -22.48
N LEU A 100 4.06 -16.37 -21.16
CA LEU A 100 4.37 -17.50 -20.29
C LEU A 100 3.23 -18.52 -20.18
N GLY A 101 2.12 -18.34 -20.91
CA GLY A 101 0.92 -19.17 -20.80
C GLY A 101 0.21 -19.04 -19.45
N LYS A 102 0.56 -18.04 -18.63
CA LYS A 102 -0.04 -17.77 -17.32
C LYS A 102 -1.08 -16.68 -17.49
N THR A 103 -2.33 -17.02 -17.72
CA THR A 103 -3.42 -16.04 -17.74
C THR A 103 -4.11 -15.99 -16.38
N SER A 104 -4.24 -14.80 -15.80
CA SER A 104 -5.14 -14.62 -14.66
C SER A 104 -6.58 -14.70 -15.17
N LYS A 105 -7.44 -15.38 -14.40
CA LYS A 105 -8.89 -15.41 -14.65
C LYS A 105 -9.56 -14.08 -14.30
N LYS A 106 -8.89 -13.22 -13.53
CA LYS A 106 -9.38 -11.91 -13.08
C LYS A 106 -8.67 -10.78 -13.82
N LYS A 107 -9.34 -9.64 -13.95
CA LYS A 107 -8.73 -8.42 -14.48
C LYS A 107 -7.68 -7.93 -13.47
N LEU A 108 -6.43 -7.89 -13.89
CA LEU A 108 -5.34 -7.33 -13.08
C LEU A 108 -5.51 -5.80 -12.99
N LYS A 109 -5.18 -5.25 -11.82
CA LYS A 109 -5.10 -3.81 -11.58
C LYS A 109 -3.68 -3.43 -11.18
N HIS A 110 -3.33 -2.18 -11.42
CA HIS A 110 -2.09 -1.58 -10.95
C HIS A 110 -2.38 -0.67 -9.76
N TYR A 111 -1.81 -1.00 -8.61
CA TYR A 111 -1.84 -0.18 -7.42
C TYR A 111 -0.53 0.58 -7.33
N TYR A 112 -0.62 1.90 -7.35
CA TYR A 112 0.49 2.80 -7.08
C TYR A 112 0.34 3.32 -5.66
N LEU A 113 1.40 3.17 -4.87
CA LEU A 113 1.48 3.61 -3.48
C LEU A 113 2.68 4.54 -3.36
N TYR A 114 2.48 5.67 -2.70
CA TYR A 114 3.57 6.58 -2.33
C TYR A 114 3.79 6.45 -0.84
N ILE A 115 4.99 6.05 -0.45
CA ILE A 115 5.34 5.75 0.94
C ILE A 115 6.46 6.68 1.37
N ASP A 116 6.22 7.44 2.43
CA ASP A 116 7.25 8.15 3.17
C ASP A 116 7.96 7.15 4.09
N GLN A 117 9.29 7.16 4.09
CA GLN A 117 10.13 6.30 4.93
C GLN A 117 10.90 7.09 5.99
N GLY A 118 10.53 8.37 6.17
CA GLY A 118 11.20 9.32 7.06
C GLY A 118 12.28 10.11 6.33
N ASN A 119 13.32 9.38 5.90
CA ASN A 119 14.47 9.98 5.21
C ASN A 119 14.29 10.12 3.68
N LYS A 120 13.31 9.43 3.10
CA LYS A 120 13.02 9.44 1.66
C LYS A 120 11.59 8.99 1.38
N GLU A 121 11.09 9.44 0.25
CA GLU A 121 9.84 8.95 -0.32
C GLU A 121 10.13 7.85 -1.36
N THR A 122 9.25 6.85 -1.45
CA THR A 122 9.34 5.78 -2.45
C THR A 122 8.03 5.55 -3.18
N GLU A 123 8.14 5.15 -4.43
CA GLU A 123 7.01 4.70 -5.25
C GLU A 123 6.95 3.16 -5.27
N VAL A 124 5.89 2.61 -4.70
CA VAL A 124 5.60 1.18 -4.72
C VAL A 124 4.49 0.88 -5.71
N HIS A 125 4.81 0.07 -6.71
CA HIS A 125 3.88 -0.46 -7.70
C HIS A 125 3.56 -1.91 -7.38
N ILE A 126 2.28 -2.26 -7.38
CA ILE A 126 1.79 -3.63 -7.19
C ILE A 126 0.81 -3.96 -8.31
N ILE A 127 1.09 -5.01 -9.08
CA ILE A 127 0.14 -5.57 -10.06
C ILE A 127 -0.48 -6.83 -9.46
N CYS A 128 -1.78 -6.82 -9.20
CA CYS A 128 -2.46 -7.96 -8.60
C CYS A 128 -3.92 -8.11 -9.07
N GLU A 129 -4.55 -9.22 -8.67
CA GLU A 129 -5.94 -9.54 -9.04
C GLU A 129 -6.96 -8.78 -8.19
N THR A 130 -6.68 -8.60 -6.90
CA THR A 130 -7.56 -7.91 -5.95
C THR A 130 -6.78 -7.44 -4.73
N HIS A 131 -7.37 -6.52 -3.99
CA HIS A 131 -6.97 -6.19 -2.64
C HIS A 131 -8.14 -6.43 -1.67
N GLU A 132 -7.84 -6.49 -0.38
CA GLU A 132 -8.80 -6.40 0.71
C GLU A 132 -8.18 -5.57 1.83
N MET A 133 -9.00 -4.81 2.54
CA MET A 133 -8.59 -4.11 3.75
C MET A 133 -9.53 -4.50 4.88
N THR A 134 -8.97 -5.08 5.94
CA THR A 134 -9.70 -5.40 7.16
C THR A 134 -9.22 -4.47 8.26
N LEU A 135 -10.14 -3.71 8.84
CA LEU A 135 -9.86 -2.81 9.97
C LEU A 135 -10.51 -3.38 11.22
N GLU A 136 -9.81 -3.27 12.35
CA GLU A 136 -10.40 -3.51 13.66
C GLU A 136 -11.49 -2.46 13.94
N THR A 137 -12.54 -2.89 14.63
CA THR A 137 -13.66 -2.02 15.01
C THR A 137 -13.34 -1.14 16.21
N GLU A 138 -12.43 -1.61 17.07
CA GLU A 138 -11.98 -0.87 18.25
C GLU A 138 -11.01 0.22 17.79
N THR A 139 -11.26 1.45 18.24
CA THR A 139 -10.35 2.58 18.04
C THR A 139 -9.59 2.84 19.34
N LYS A 140 -8.32 3.18 19.24
CA LYS A 140 -7.48 3.60 20.37
C LYS A 140 -7.03 5.04 20.17
N TYR A 141 -6.73 5.74 21.25
CA TYR A 141 -6.11 7.06 21.14
C TYR A 141 -4.67 6.93 20.65
N LEU A 142 -4.19 7.91 19.89
CA LEU A 142 -2.81 7.92 19.40
C LEU A 142 -1.78 7.84 20.55
N THR A 143 -2.09 8.43 21.70
CA THR A 143 -1.27 8.34 22.92
C THR A 143 -1.10 6.92 23.46
N GLU A 144 -1.91 5.96 23.00
CA GLU A 144 -1.80 4.55 23.40
C GLU A 144 -0.92 3.73 22.45
N PHE A 145 -0.44 4.33 21.36
CA PHE A 145 0.42 3.66 20.39
C PHE A 145 1.87 3.62 20.89
N LYS A 146 2.32 2.43 21.34
CA LYS A 146 3.65 2.20 21.92
C LYS A 146 4.75 2.04 20.85
N GLY A 147 4.84 2.98 19.93
CA GLY A 147 5.82 2.98 18.84
C GLY A 147 6.30 4.34 18.39
N LEU A 148 5.65 5.44 18.78
CA LEU A 148 6.05 6.81 18.40
C LEU A 148 6.98 7.48 19.43
N ASP A 149 7.27 6.82 20.55
CA ASP A 149 8.15 7.34 21.58
C ASP A 149 9.58 6.80 21.41
N GLU A 150 10.47 7.62 20.85
CA GLU A 150 11.91 7.66 21.19
C GLU A 150 12.38 9.09 21.46
#